data_AF-A0AAU4RSZ7-F1
#
_entry.id   AF-A0AAU4RSZ7-F1
#
_cell.length_a   1.000
_cell.length_b   1.000
_cell.length_c   1.000
_cell.angle_alpha   90.00
_cell.angle_beta   90.00
_cell.angle_gamma   90.00
#
_symmetry.space_group_name_H-M   'P 1'
#
loop_
_entity.id
_entity.type
_entity.pdbx_description
1 polymer ?
#
loop_
_entity_poly.entity_id
_entity_poly.type
_entity_poly.pdbx_seq_one_letter_code
_entity_poly.pdbx_strand_id
1 'polypeptide(L)' 'MPTEALPIGANGLRFHNGALWVSNFNKGTLLRVPVTATGAPGSVHLVTGGLPNIDDLSFLTPWSDVVLINFPALLAGAAH' A
#
# COMPACT_ATOMS: atom_id res chain seq x y z
N MET A 1 14.22 -7.47 -17.94
CA MET A 1 12.95 -7.14 -18.61
C MET A 1 12.09 -6.36 -17.62
N PRO A 2 11.48 -5.23 -17.99
CA PRO A 2 10.37 -4.73 -17.19
C PRO A 2 9.32 -5.83 -17.24
N THR A 3 9.02 -6.48 -16.11
CA THR A 3 7.77 -7.20 -16.01
C THR A 3 6.71 -6.14 -16.23
N GLU A 4 5.92 -6.27 -17.31
CA GLU A 4 4.70 -5.48 -17.49
C GLU A 4 3.99 -5.51 -16.14
N ALA A 5 4.02 -4.41 -15.40
CA ALA A 5 3.54 -4.39 -14.04
C ALA A 5 2.06 -4.75 -14.14
N LEU A 6 1.70 -5.97 -13.70
CA LEU A 6 0.33 -6.46 -13.75
C LEU A 6 -0.58 -5.32 -13.23
N PRO A 7 -1.67 -4.96 -13.92
CA PRO A 7 -2.49 -3.79 -13.57
C PRO A 7 -3.35 -4.07 -12.33
N ILE A 8 -2.71 -4.46 -11.23
CA ILE A 8 -3.29 -4.85 -9.95
C ILE A 8 -3.90 -3.64 -9.24
N GLY A 9 -3.30 -2.46 -9.39
CA GLY A 9 -3.78 -1.20 -8.83
C GLY A 9 -3.68 -1.18 -7.32
N ALA A 10 -4.78 -0.81 -6.65
CA ALA A 10 -4.90 -0.91 -5.21
C ALA A 10 -4.98 -2.39 -4.81
N ASN A 11 -4.14 -2.81 -3.86
CA ASN A 11 -3.94 -4.23 -3.58
C ASN A 11 -4.22 -4.58 -2.12
N GLY A 12 -3.37 -4.12 -1.20
CA GLY A 12 -3.56 -4.21 0.24
C GLY A 12 -4.39 -3.05 0.77
N LEU A 13 -5.43 -3.38 1.55
CA LEU A 13 -6.30 -2.43 2.24
C LEU A 13 -6.36 -2.77 3.73
N ARG A 14 -6.17 -1.77 4.60
CA ARG A 14 -6.30 -1.92 6.06
C ARG A 14 -6.93 -0.67 6.67
N PHE A 15 -7.94 -0.86 7.53
CA PHE A 15 -8.40 0.22 8.41
C PHE A 15 -7.54 0.24 9.67
N HIS A 16 -6.99 1.40 9.99
CA HIS A 16 -6.15 1.59 11.17
C HIS A 16 -6.14 3.06 11.59
N ASN A 17 -6.30 3.31 12.89
CA ASN A 17 -6.26 4.65 13.49
C ASN A 17 -7.08 5.69 12.71
N GLY A 18 -8.35 5.35 12.43
CA GLY A 18 -9.31 6.23 11.77
C GLY A 18 -9.01 6.53 10.30
N ALA A 19 -8.20 5.71 9.63
CA ALA A 19 -7.90 5.87 8.21
C ALA A 19 -7.87 4.53 7.48
N LEU A 20 -8.19 4.59 6.19
CA LEU A 20 -7.91 3.52 5.24
C LEU A 20 -6.49 3.69 4.72
N TRP A 21 -5.69 2.63 4.84
CA TRP A 21 -4.35 2.53 4.29
C TRP A 21 -4.38 1.65 3.06
N VAL A 22 -3.70 2.09 1.99
CA VAL A 22 -3.77 1.47 0.68
C VAL A 22 -2.36 1.28 0.12
N SER A 23 -1.95 0.04 -0.15
CA SER A 23 -0.82 -0.21 -1.06
C SER A 23 -1.32 -0.14 -2.50
N ASN A 24 -0.57 0.55 -3.36
CA ASN A 24 -0.82 0.57 -4.79
C ASN A 24 0.37 -0.04 -5.52
N PHE A 25 0.17 -1.25 -6.05
CA PHE A 25 1.20 -2.03 -6.71
C PHE A 25 1.76 -1.30 -7.93
N ASN A 26 0.89 -0.83 -8.83
CA ASN A 26 1.33 -0.21 -10.08
C ASN A 26 2.03 1.14 -9.88
N LYS A 27 1.60 1.91 -8.88
CA LYS A 27 2.22 3.21 -8.58
C LYS A 27 3.39 3.10 -7.61
N GLY A 28 3.57 1.94 -6.96
CA GLY A 28 4.59 1.74 -5.93
C GLY A 28 4.44 2.73 -4.77
N THR A 29 3.20 2.95 -4.32
CA THR A 29 2.87 3.94 -3.28
C THR A 29 2.11 3.34 -2.11
N LEU A 30 2.36 3.87 -0.92
CA LEU A 30 1.49 3.73 0.24
C LEU A 30 0.68 5.01 0.43
N LEU A 31 -0.65 4.88 0.47
CA LEU A 31 -1.58 5.99 0.64
C LEU A 31 -2.32 5.87 1.97
N ARG A 32 -2.72 7.01 2.54
CA ARG A 32 -3.59 7.11 3.71
C ARG A 32 -4.78 7.98 3.38
N VAL A 33 -5.99 7.48 3.63
CA VAL A 33 -7.26 8.19 3.45
C VAL A 33 -7.97 8.26 4.80
N PRO A 34 -8.03 9.43 5.46
CA PRO A 34 -8.76 9.59 6.71
C PRO A 34 -10.24 9.24 6.51
N VAL A 35 -10.85 8.61 7.51
CA VAL A 35 -12.30 8.48 7.60
C VAL A 35 -12.79 9.59 8.51
N THR A 36 -13.62 10.46 7.96
CA THR A 36 -14.19 11.59 8.71
C THR A 36 -15.20 11.11 9.75
N ALA A 37 -15.60 12.00 10.67
CA ALA A 37 -16.59 11.68 11.71
C ALA A 37 -17.96 11.24 11.14
N THR A 38 -18.28 11.59 9.89
CA THR A 38 -19.50 11.16 9.19
C THR A 38 -19.34 9.85 8.44
N GLY A 39 -18.17 9.19 8.53
CA GLY A 39 -17.86 7.98 7.78
C GLY A 39 -17.42 8.23 6.33
N ALA A 40 -17.40 9.48 5.86
CA ALA A 40 -16.96 9.83 4.51
C ALA A 40 -15.42 9.82 4.40
N PRO A 41 -14.86 9.54 3.21
CA PRO A 41 -13.42 9.64 2.98
C PRO A 41 -12.97 11.11 2.96
N GLY A 42 -11.87 11.39 3.66
CA GLY A 42 -11.12 12.64 3.57
C GLY A 42 -10.19 12.67 2.35
N SER A 43 -9.33 13.69 2.30
CA SER A 43 -8.33 13.81 1.24
C SER A 43 -7.33 12.65 1.25
N VAL A 44 -6.93 12.17 0.07
CA VAL A 44 -5.92 11.13 -0.06
C VAL A 44 -4.53 11.72 0.19
N HIS A 45 -3.78 11.12 1.11
CA HIS A 45 -2.40 11.51 1.41
C HIS A 45 -1.43 10.44 0.89
N LEU A 46 -0.39 10.87 0.17
CA LEU A 46 0.77 10.02 -0.12
C LEU A 46 1.63 9.92 1.14
N VAL A 47 1.76 8.72 1.69
CA VAL A 47 2.64 8.47 2.85
C VAL A 47 4.07 8.29 2.36
N THR A 48 4.25 7.43 1.36
CA THR A 48 5.54 7.25 0.69
C THR A 48 5.34 6.66 -0.70
N GLY A 49 6.30 6.91 -1.58
CA GLY A 49 6.42 6.28 -2.90
C GLY A 49 7.73 5.50 -3.02
N GLY A 50 8.03 5.03 -4.23
CA GLY A 50 9.29 4.31 -4.48
C GLY A 50 9.32 2.90 -3.89
N LEU A 51 8.16 2.27 -3.74
CA LEU A 51 8.00 0.90 -3.25
C LEU A 51 7.64 -0.04 -4.41
N PRO A 52 8.60 -0.39 -5.29
CA PRO A 52 8.32 -1.25 -6.43
C PRO A 52 7.82 -2.62 -5.97
N ASN A 53 6.78 -3.14 -6.64
CA ASN A 53 6.15 -4.42 -6.32
C ASN A 53 5.55 -4.50 -4.91
N ILE A 54 5.13 -3.38 -4.33
CA ILE A 54 4.40 -3.38 -3.05
C ILE A 54 3.13 -4.23 -3.19
N ASP A 55 3.01 -5.27 -2.36
CA ASP A 55 1.87 -6.19 -2.40
C ASP A 55 0.86 -5.78 -1.33
N ASP A 56 1.16 -6.10 -0.07
CA ASP A 56 0.27 -5.88 1.07
C ASP A 56 0.96 -5.10 2.19
N LEU A 57 0.18 -4.72 3.19
CA LEU A 57 0.66 -4.01 4.37
C LEU A 57 0.00 -4.55 5.64
N SER A 58 0.72 -4.50 6.75
CA SER A 58 0.18 -4.79 8.07
C SER A 58 0.76 -3.83 9.10
N PHE A 59 -0.01 -3.56 10.15
CA PHE A 59 0.49 -2.83 11.30
C PHE A 59 1.14 -3.81 12.27
N LEU A 60 2.26 -3.40 12.86
CA LEU A 60 2.98 -4.22 13.84
C LEU A 60 2.07 -4.63 15.00
N THR A 61 1.24 -3.71 15.47
CA THR A 61 0.18 -3.93 16.45
C THR A 61 -1.04 -3.07 16.16
N PRO A 62 -2.21 -3.35 16.76
CA PRO A 62 -3.42 -2.50 16.64
C PRO A 62 -3.26 -1.06 17.11
N TRP A 63 -2.17 -0.74 17.83
CA TRP A 63 -1.93 0.59 18.41
C TRP A 63 -0.70 1.29 17.83
N SER A 64 0.11 0.59 17.03
CA SER A 64 1.33 1.16 16.46
C SER A 64 1.06 1.85 15.13
N ASP A 65 1.81 2.91 14.83
CA ASP A 65 1.89 3.47 13.47
C ASP A 65 3.04 2.86 12.65
N VAL A 66 3.61 1.75 13.13
CA VAL A 66 4.65 0.99 12.42
C VAL A 66 3.99 0.09 11.39
N VAL A 67 4.26 0.36 10.11
CA VAL A 67 3.75 -0.42 8.97
C VAL A 67 4.84 -1.39 8.50
N LEU A 68 4.51 -2.67 8.47
CA LEU A 68 5.26 -3.70 7.76
C LEU A 68 4.73 -3.77 6.34
N ILE A 69 5.63 -3.69 5.37
CA ILE A 69 5.29 -3.71 3.95
C ILE A 69 5.74 -5.06 3.38
N ASN A 70 4.80 -5.77 2.77
CA ASN A 70 5.10 -7.01 2.07
C ASN A 70 5.50 -6.71 0.63
N PHE A 71 6.59 -7.32 0.22
CA PHE A 71 6.98 -7.45 -1.17
C PHE A 71 6.96 -8.95 -1.50
N PRO A 72 6.36 -9.34 -2.62
CA PRO A 72 6.34 -10.73 -3.00
C PRO A 72 7.77 -11.18 -3.25
N ALA A 73 8.13 -12.36 -2.73
CA ALA A 73 9.40 -13.01 -3.01
C ALA A 73 9.41 -13.37 -4.51
N LEU A 74 9.96 -12.48 -5.32
CA LEU A 74 10.13 -12.55 -6.78
C LEU A 74 8.89 -12.25 -7.67
N LEU A 75 8.89 -11.03 -8.24
CA LEU A 75 8.97 -10.83 -9.69
C LEU A 75 10.41 -10.43 -10.12
N ALA A 76 11.41 -10.59 -9.26
CA ALA A 76 12.82 -10.31 -9.54
C ALA A 76 13.50 -11.41 -10.41
N GLY A 77 12.76 -12.01 -11.34
CA GLY A 77 13.16 -13.17 -12.13
C GLY A 77 12.75 -13.07 -13.59
N ALA A 78 13.14 -12.01 -14.28
CA ALA A 78 13.13 -11.95 -15.74
C ALA A 78 14.17 -10.94 -16.24
N ALA A 79 15.45 -11.24 -16.06
CA ALA A 79 16.54 -10.61 -16.80
C ALA A 79 17.77 -11.53 -16.77
N HIS A 80 17.87 -12.41 -17.76
CA HIS A 80 19.09 -12.75 -18.48
C HIS A 80 18.77 -12.64 -19.97
#